data_AF-A0A8C6NYQ3-F1
#
_entry.id   AF-A0A8C6NYQ3-F1
#
_cell.length_a   1.000
_cell.length_b   1.000
_cell.length_c   1.000
_cell.angle_alpha   90.00
_cell.angle_beta   90.00
_cell.angle_gamma   90.00
#
_symmetry.space_group_name_H-M   'P 1'
#
loop_
_entity.id
_entity.type
_entity.pdbx_description
1 polymer ?
#
loop_
_entity_poly.entity_id
_entity_poly.type
_entity_poly.pdbx_seq_one_letter_code
_entity_poly.pdbx_strand_id
1 'polypeptide(L)'
;ADWKSSLFLLVFLLSLLLENVALRGTATQSTRLLGNTNVLGIAINAIDGNRNSQMMAGSCTHTAQQADPWWRVDLLESYIIDHINIVNRGDCCAERINGAQIHIGDSADWSANPQAGTIDQLAAGDTYSRYYQRDVKGRYVTILIAGADKILSLCEVEVYGSHQNGIRRNLAVFVPLRTLFQMCDVRYSEIKSFICPRGKGN
;
A
#
# COMPACT_ATOMS: atom_id res chain seq x y z
N ALA A 1 11.95 -17.10 -30.56
CA ALA A 1 11.37 -16.20 -29.56
C ALA A 1 11.16 -17.00 -28.29
N ASP A 2 11.90 -16.69 -27.22
CA ASP A 2 11.89 -17.47 -25.98
C ASP A 2 10.67 -17.06 -25.15
N TRP A 3 9.73 -17.99 -24.98
CA TRP A 3 8.50 -17.78 -24.21
C TRP A 3 8.80 -17.40 -22.74
N LYS A 4 9.98 -17.76 -22.23
CA LYS A 4 10.44 -17.37 -20.89
C LYS A 4 10.66 -15.87 -20.79
N SER A 5 11.23 -15.25 -21.82
CA SER A 5 11.43 -13.80 -21.87
C SER A 5 10.10 -13.05 -21.99
N SER A 6 9.16 -13.58 -22.78
CA SER A 6 7.80 -13.01 -22.89
C SER A 6 7.00 -13.14 -21.59
N LEU A 7 7.11 -14.27 -20.89
CA LEU A 7 6.48 -14.47 -19.58
C LEU A 7 7.08 -13.56 -18.52
N PHE A 8 8.41 -13.38 -18.51
CA PHE A 8 9.09 -12.49 -17.58
C PHE A 8 8.69 -11.02 -17.79
N LEU A 9 8.61 -10.57 -19.06
CA LEU A 9 8.11 -9.24 -19.42
C LEU A 9 6.64 -9.05 -19.00
N LEU A 10 5.80 -10.06 -19.19
CA LEU A 10 4.40 -10.00 -18.80
C LEU A 10 4.24 -9.92 -17.28
N VAL A 11 4.97 -10.74 -16.51
CA VAL A 11 4.99 -10.72 -15.04
C VAL A 11 5.53 -9.39 -14.52
N PHE A 12 6.59 -8.85 -15.13
CA PHE A 12 7.14 -7.54 -14.81
C PHE A 12 6.15 -6.41 -15.10
N LEU A 13 5.48 -6.43 -16.26
CA LEU A 13 4.41 -5.48 -16.62
C LEU A 13 3.20 -5.57 -15.69
N LEU A 14 2.81 -6.77 -15.26
CA LEU A 14 1.74 -7.00 -14.27
C LEU A 14 2.13 -6.45 -12.89
N SER A 15 3.39 -6.59 -12.48
CA SER A 15 3.89 -6.04 -11.21
C SER A 15 3.96 -4.51 -11.19
N LEU A 16 4.04 -3.87 -12.37
CA LEU A 16 3.99 -2.41 -12.52
C LEU A 16 2.57 -1.82 -12.43
N LEU A 17 1.52 -2.65 -12.37
CA LEU A 17 0.13 -2.20 -12.33
C LEU A 17 -0.44 -2.05 -10.90
N LEU A 18 0.21 -2.66 -9.91
CA LEU A 18 -0.22 -2.59 -8.50
C LEU A 18 0.62 -1.52 -7.79
N GLU A 19 0.02 -0.36 -7.58
CA GLU A 19 0.62 0.75 -6.84
C GLU A 19 0.13 0.73 -5.38
N ASN A 20 0.97 1.17 -4.43
CA ASN A 20 0.53 1.49 -3.09
C ASN A 20 -0.33 2.75 -3.13
N VAL A 21 -1.65 2.58 -3.25
CA VAL A 21 -2.61 3.68 -3.38
C VAL A 21 -2.78 4.47 -2.07
N ALA A 22 -2.35 3.92 -0.94
CA ALA A 22 -2.43 4.59 0.36
C ALA A 22 -1.58 5.87 0.41
N LEU A 23 -0.48 5.94 -0.34
CA LEU A 23 0.42 7.10 -0.41
C LEU A 23 -0.27 8.38 -0.92
N ARG A 24 -1.40 8.24 -1.62
CA ARG A 24 -2.19 9.36 -2.15
C ARG A 24 -3.36 9.73 -1.24
N GLY A 25 -3.62 8.90 -0.24
CA GLY A 25 -4.77 9.04 0.65
C GLY A 25 -4.57 10.09 1.72
N THR A 26 -5.58 10.23 2.58
CA THR A 26 -5.51 11.03 3.79
C THR A 26 -5.76 10.14 5.00
N ALA A 27 -4.80 10.11 5.93
CA ALA A 27 -4.89 9.31 7.14
C ALA A 27 -5.44 10.11 8.33
N THR A 28 -6.26 9.45 9.14
CA THR A 28 -6.84 9.97 10.39
C THR A 28 -6.84 8.87 11.45
N GLN A 29 -6.95 9.25 12.72
CA GLN A 29 -7.02 8.28 13.82
C GLN A 29 -7.93 8.80 14.93
N SER A 30 -8.49 7.86 15.72
CA SER A 30 -9.41 8.10 16.84
C SER A 30 -8.97 9.21 17.79
N THR A 31 -7.79 9.08 18.38
CA THR A 31 -7.15 10.11 19.20
C THR A 31 -5.66 10.15 18.90
N ARG A 32 -5.04 11.28 19.19
CA ARG A 32 -3.59 11.44 19.15
C ARG A 32 -3.06 11.38 20.57
N LEU A 33 -1.92 10.70 20.77
CA LEU A 33 -1.24 10.69 22.06
C LEU A 33 -0.94 12.13 22.53
N LEU A 34 -1.49 12.53 23.68
CA LEU A 34 -1.21 13.82 24.31
C LEU A 34 0.08 13.70 25.15
N GLY A 35 1.11 14.51 24.86
CA GLY A 35 2.39 14.47 25.58
C GLY A 35 3.59 15.07 24.80
N ASN A 36 4.81 14.94 25.32
CA ASN A 36 6.03 15.44 24.68
C ASN A 36 6.39 14.72 23.35
N THR A 37 5.90 13.49 23.15
CA THR A 37 6.04 12.68 21.93
C THR A 37 4.89 12.90 20.93
N ASN A 38 3.96 13.81 21.22
CA ASN A 38 2.78 14.10 20.40
C ASN A 38 3.13 14.37 18.94
N VAL A 39 4.28 14.98 18.64
CA VAL A 39 4.74 15.29 17.28
C VAL A 39 5.01 14.03 16.44
N LEU A 40 5.41 12.90 17.06
CA LEU A 40 5.91 11.74 16.34
C LEU A 40 4.84 10.70 15.97
N GLY A 41 3.65 10.74 16.59
CA GLY A 41 2.62 9.69 16.46
C GLY A 41 1.42 10.07 15.58
N ILE A 42 1.62 10.89 14.54
CA ILE A 42 0.53 11.39 13.70
C ILE A 42 0.05 10.34 12.69
N ALA A 43 -1.24 10.36 12.37
CA ALA A 43 -1.87 9.35 11.51
C ALA A 43 -1.22 9.23 10.12
N ILE A 44 -0.71 10.32 9.55
CA ILE A 44 -0.09 10.33 8.21
C ILE A 44 1.18 9.48 8.13
N ASN A 45 1.85 9.24 9.25
CA ASN A 45 3.09 8.47 9.28
C ASN A 45 2.92 7.02 8.81
N ALA A 46 1.71 6.45 8.90
CA ALA A 46 1.47 5.11 8.38
C ALA A 46 1.25 5.05 6.86
N ILE A 47 1.29 6.18 6.15
CA ILE A 47 1.21 6.24 4.68
C ILE A 47 2.27 7.18 4.11
N ASP A 48 3.40 7.34 4.81
CA ASP A 48 4.48 8.24 4.41
C ASP A 48 5.50 7.57 3.46
N GLY A 49 5.36 6.26 3.21
CA GLY A 49 6.24 5.47 2.36
C GLY A 49 7.49 4.96 3.07
N ASN A 50 7.56 5.04 4.40
CA ASN A 50 8.74 4.67 5.19
C ASN A 50 8.41 3.62 6.25
N ARG A 51 8.78 2.37 5.96
CA ARG A 51 8.60 1.21 6.86
C ARG A 51 9.48 1.20 8.13
N ASN A 52 10.08 2.31 8.52
CA ASN A 52 10.93 2.34 9.71
C ASN A 52 10.10 2.06 10.97
N SER A 53 10.35 0.90 11.58
CA SER A 53 9.58 0.41 12.72
C SER A 53 9.99 1.01 14.07
N GLN A 54 10.94 1.95 14.09
CA GLN A 54 11.39 2.63 15.30
C GLN A 54 10.50 3.84 15.58
N MET A 55 9.75 3.86 16.69
CA MET A 55 8.85 4.97 17.02
C MET A 55 9.54 6.34 17.01
N MET A 56 10.78 6.41 17.51
CA MET A 56 11.55 7.65 17.58
C MET A 56 12.09 8.14 16.23
N ALA A 57 12.01 7.32 15.17
CA ALA A 57 12.32 7.74 13.81
C ALA A 57 11.22 8.61 13.18
N GLY A 58 10.04 8.67 13.81
CA GLY A 58 8.95 9.55 13.37
C GLY A 58 8.11 9.02 12.20
N SER A 59 8.25 7.74 11.83
CA SER A 59 7.41 7.06 10.81
C SER A 59 6.40 6.08 11.41
N CYS A 60 6.11 6.17 12.71
CA CYS A 60 5.02 5.36 13.30
C CYS A 60 3.88 6.25 13.80
N THR A 61 2.67 5.73 13.71
CA THR A 61 1.48 6.30 14.34
C THR A 61 1.40 5.88 15.81
N HIS A 62 0.69 6.65 16.63
CA HIS A 62 0.41 6.27 18.01
C HIS A 62 -0.84 6.96 18.54
N THR A 63 -1.86 6.18 18.88
CA THR A 63 -3.07 6.70 19.54
C THR A 63 -2.83 6.97 21.03
N ALA A 64 -3.70 7.74 21.69
CA ALA A 64 -3.73 7.69 23.16
C ALA A 64 -4.28 6.34 23.63
N GLN A 65 -4.00 5.99 24.88
CA GLN A 65 -4.65 4.85 25.52
C GLN A 65 -6.15 5.16 25.67
N GLN A 66 -7.00 4.31 25.11
CA GLN A 66 -8.44 4.49 25.10
C GLN A 66 -9.15 3.16 24.81
N ALA A 67 -10.48 3.17 24.87
CA ALA A 67 -11.28 2.07 24.33
C ALA A 67 -11.33 2.14 22.80
N ASP A 68 -11.23 0.98 22.16
CA ASP A 68 -11.46 0.80 20.73
C ASP A 68 -10.68 1.78 19.81
N PRO A 69 -9.35 1.96 19.99
CA PRO A 69 -8.56 2.84 19.15
C PRO A 69 -8.54 2.35 17.70
N TRP A 70 -8.76 3.27 16.79
CA TRP A 70 -8.68 3.03 15.34
C TRP A 70 -7.79 4.04 14.64
N TRP A 71 -7.27 3.60 13.49
CA TRP A 71 -6.61 4.38 12.45
C TRP A 71 -7.30 4.10 11.11
N ARG A 72 -7.42 5.10 10.24
CA ARG A 72 -8.06 4.97 8.93
C ARG A 72 -7.35 5.80 7.87
N VAL A 73 -7.20 5.23 6.68
CA VAL A 73 -6.91 5.97 5.45
C VAL A 73 -8.17 6.11 4.59
N ASP A 74 -8.41 7.32 4.12
CA ASP A 74 -9.31 7.63 3.01
C ASP A 74 -8.48 7.62 1.70
N LEU A 75 -8.74 6.63 0.84
CA LEU A 75 -8.07 6.48 -0.46
C LEU A 75 -8.59 7.48 -1.52
N LEU A 76 -9.49 8.39 -1.13
CA LEU A 76 -10.16 9.42 -1.94
C LEU A 76 -11.21 8.87 -2.92
N GLU A 77 -11.01 7.67 -3.43
CA GLU A 77 -11.95 6.95 -4.28
C GLU A 77 -11.95 5.45 -3.97
N SER A 78 -12.93 4.72 -4.51
CA SER A 78 -13.08 3.29 -4.25
C SER A 78 -12.13 2.49 -5.14
N TYR A 79 -11.39 1.56 -4.52
CA TYR A 79 -10.47 0.65 -5.19
C TYR A 79 -10.95 -0.79 -5.06
N ILE A 80 -10.59 -1.62 -6.04
CA ILE A 80 -10.55 -3.07 -5.90
C ILE A 80 -9.19 -3.39 -5.29
N ILE A 81 -9.19 -3.80 -4.02
CA ILE A 81 -7.98 -4.03 -3.24
C ILE A 81 -7.52 -5.47 -3.45
N ASP A 82 -6.28 -5.59 -3.92
CA ASP A 82 -5.60 -6.87 -4.15
C ASP A 82 -4.97 -7.38 -2.86
N HIS A 83 -4.18 -6.55 -2.19
CA HIS A 83 -3.58 -6.89 -0.92
C HIS A 83 -3.24 -5.66 -0.07
N ILE A 84 -2.98 -5.90 1.20
CA ILE A 84 -2.46 -4.91 2.13
C ILE A 84 -1.22 -5.43 2.84
N ASN A 85 -0.32 -4.52 3.17
CA ASN A 85 0.80 -4.76 4.07
C ASN A 85 0.69 -3.82 5.27
N ILE A 86 0.92 -4.33 6.47
CA ILE A 86 0.90 -3.54 7.70
C ILE A 86 2.18 -3.81 8.46
N VAL A 87 2.99 -2.78 8.69
CA VAL A 87 4.26 -2.86 9.43
C VAL A 87 4.03 -2.52 10.89
N ASN A 88 4.41 -3.45 11.77
CA ASN A 88 4.31 -3.27 13.21
C ASN A 88 5.43 -2.37 13.76
N ARG A 89 5.22 -1.88 14.97
CA ARG A 89 6.28 -1.27 15.77
C ARG A 89 7.36 -2.29 16.13
N GLY A 90 8.62 -1.87 16.10
CA GLY A 90 9.79 -2.74 16.27
C GLY A 90 10.67 -2.45 17.48
N ASP A 91 10.58 -1.27 18.09
CA ASP A 91 11.42 -0.87 19.23
C ASP A 91 10.89 -1.35 20.59
N CYS A 92 9.58 -1.54 20.70
CA CYS A 92 8.93 -2.15 21.85
C CYS A 92 7.48 -2.51 21.49
N CYS A 93 6.80 -3.16 22.44
CA CYS A 93 5.35 -3.07 22.56
C CYS A 93 4.58 -3.67 21.36
N ALA A 94 5.23 -4.60 20.64
CA ALA A 94 4.73 -5.21 19.42
C ALA A 94 3.42 -5.95 19.64
N GLU A 95 3.22 -6.50 20.85
CA GLU A 95 2.02 -7.22 21.26
C GLU A 95 0.75 -6.38 21.25
N ARG A 96 0.87 -5.05 21.21
CA ARG A 96 -0.29 -4.14 21.22
C ARG A 96 -1.19 -4.31 20.00
N ILE A 97 -0.64 -4.71 18.85
CA ILE A 97 -1.42 -4.92 17.62
C ILE A 97 -2.21 -6.24 17.60
N ASN A 98 -1.97 -7.14 18.56
CA ASN A 98 -2.58 -8.46 18.59
C ASN A 98 -4.12 -8.34 18.68
N GLY A 99 -4.81 -9.02 17.77
CA GLY A 99 -6.26 -8.96 17.62
C GLY A 99 -6.78 -7.75 16.84
N ALA A 100 -5.91 -6.97 16.19
CA ALA A 100 -6.34 -5.85 15.35
C ALA A 100 -7.21 -6.35 14.18
N GLN A 101 -8.34 -5.68 13.96
CA GLN A 101 -9.31 -5.95 12.92
C GLN A 101 -9.11 -4.96 11.77
N ILE A 102 -9.18 -5.48 10.55
CA ILE A 102 -9.08 -4.68 9.33
C ILE A 102 -10.47 -4.62 8.70
N HIS A 103 -11.01 -3.41 8.53
CA HIS A 103 -12.30 -3.14 7.89
C HIS A 103 -12.08 -2.37 6.61
N ILE A 104 -12.73 -2.81 5.53
CA ILE A 104 -12.58 -2.22 4.20
C ILE A 104 -13.95 -2.01 3.58
N GLY A 105 -14.24 -0.80 3.12
CA GLY A 105 -15.49 -0.50 2.43
C GLY A 105 -15.61 0.97 2.04
N ASP A 106 -16.79 1.36 1.57
CA ASP A 106 -17.06 2.72 1.06
C ASP A 106 -17.74 3.63 2.10
N SER A 107 -18.04 3.14 3.30
CA SER A 107 -18.58 3.95 4.39
C SER A 107 -17.46 4.60 5.21
N ALA A 108 -17.65 5.88 5.56
CA ALA A 108 -16.78 6.55 6.53
C ALA A 108 -16.96 6.01 7.96
N ASP A 109 -18.13 5.46 8.27
CA ASP A 109 -18.36 4.67 9.49
C ASP A 109 -17.81 3.27 9.29
N TRP A 110 -16.75 2.95 10.03
CA TRP A 110 -16.04 1.68 9.91
C TRP A 110 -16.91 0.48 10.32
N SER A 111 -17.88 0.68 11.21
CA SER A 111 -18.75 -0.39 11.70
C SER A 111 -19.71 -0.91 10.62
N ALA A 112 -19.97 -0.09 9.60
CA ALA A 112 -20.74 -0.46 8.42
C ALA A 112 -19.90 -1.17 7.34
N ASN A 113 -18.58 -1.21 7.47
CA ASN A 113 -17.69 -1.86 6.52
C ASN A 113 -17.40 -3.31 6.93
N PRO A 114 -17.37 -4.26 5.98
CA PRO A 114 -17.04 -5.65 6.28
C PRO A 114 -15.63 -5.79 6.85
N GLN A 115 -15.48 -6.67 7.83
CA GLN A 115 -14.18 -7.07 8.33
C GLN A 115 -13.45 -7.88 7.25
N ALA A 116 -12.42 -7.28 6.69
CA ALA A 116 -11.60 -7.88 5.65
C ALA A 116 -10.49 -8.76 6.24
N GLY A 117 -10.11 -8.61 7.52
CA GLY A 117 -9.14 -9.48 8.18
C GLY A 117 -8.91 -9.24 9.65
N THR A 118 -8.01 -10.05 10.23
CA THR A 118 -7.54 -9.96 11.63
C THR A 118 -6.03 -10.21 11.66
N ILE A 119 -5.32 -9.43 12.47
CA ILE A 119 -3.92 -9.65 12.82
C ILE A 119 -3.90 -10.39 14.16
N ASP A 120 -3.78 -11.72 14.13
CA ASP A 120 -3.83 -12.52 15.36
C ASP A 120 -2.66 -12.18 16.29
N GLN A 121 -1.45 -12.30 15.76
CA GLN A 121 -0.19 -11.90 16.40
C GLN A 121 0.78 -11.41 15.35
N LEU A 122 1.60 -10.42 15.69
CA LEU A 122 2.63 -9.89 14.81
C LEU A 122 3.85 -9.49 15.62
N ALA A 123 5.03 -9.97 15.25
CA ALA A 123 6.25 -9.69 16.01
C ALA A 123 6.72 -8.25 15.80
N ALA A 124 7.75 -7.88 16.56
CA ALA A 124 8.33 -6.54 16.53
C ALA A 124 8.95 -6.25 15.16
N GLY A 125 8.47 -5.19 14.50
CA GLY A 125 8.97 -4.74 13.20
C GLY A 125 8.56 -5.61 12.01
N ASP A 126 7.82 -6.70 12.25
CA ASP A 126 7.33 -7.57 11.20
C ASP A 126 6.23 -6.92 10.36
N THR A 127 6.05 -7.45 9.15
CA THR A 127 4.99 -7.05 8.23
C THR A 127 3.91 -8.12 8.17
N TYR A 128 2.67 -7.75 8.45
CA TYR A 128 1.51 -8.56 8.14
C TYR A 128 1.10 -8.31 6.68
N SER A 129 0.97 -9.37 5.89
CA SER A 129 0.52 -9.31 4.49
C SER A 129 -0.76 -10.11 4.32
N ARG A 130 -1.76 -9.52 3.68
CA ARG A 130 -3.01 -10.21 3.35
C ARG A 130 -3.40 -9.98 1.91
N TYR A 131 -3.46 -11.06 1.15
CA TYR A 131 -3.94 -11.10 -0.23
C TYR A 131 -5.42 -11.47 -0.26
N TYR A 132 -6.20 -10.73 -1.04
CA TYR A 132 -7.63 -10.94 -1.21
C TYR A 132 -7.91 -11.70 -2.51
N GLN A 133 -8.53 -12.88 -2.39
CA GLN A 133 -8.91 -13.70 -3.55
C GLN A 133 -10.26 -13.30 -4.16
N ARG A 134 -10.98 -12.37 -3.52
CA ARG A 134 -12.27 -11.83 -3.97
C ARG A 134 -12.14 -10.33 -4.14
N ASP A 135 -13.04 -9.74 -4.91
CA ASP A 135 -13.13 -8.29 -5.11
C ASP A 135 -13.49 -7.58 -3.79
N VAL A 136 -12.50 -7.41 -2.91
CA VAL A 136 -12.62 -6.55 -1.73
C VAL A 136 -12.59 -5.12 -2.24
N LYS A 137 -13.72 -4.45 -2.12
CA LYS A 137 -13.91 -3.08 -2.63
C LYS A 137 -14.00 -2.12 -1.46
N GLY A 138 -13.31 -0.99 -1.58
CA GLY A 138 -13.44 0.07 -0.59
C GLY A 138 -12.62 1.31 -0.90
N ARG A 139 -13.15 2.44 -0.46
CA ARG A 139 -12.44 3.72 -0.35
C ARG A 139 -11.73 3.88 0.99
N TYR A 140 -12.27 3.28 2.05
CA TYR A 140 -11.74 3.41 3.40
C TYR A 140 -11.13 2.09 3.86
N VAL A 141 -9.92 2.17 4.40
CA VAL A 141 -9.27 1.06 5.11
C VAL A 141 -9.09 1.49 6.56
N THR A 142 -9.72 0.78 7.49
CA THR A 142 -9.69 1.06 8.92
C THR A 142 -9.06 -0.10 9.67
N ILE A 143 -8.11 0.19 10.55
CA ILE A 143 -7.50 -0.77 11.46
C ILE A 143 -7.94 -0.39 12.87
N LEU A 144 -8.58 -1.33 13.56
CA LEU A 144 -9.20 -1.15 14.88
C LEU A 144 -8.68 -2.22 15.83
N ILE A 145 -8.41 -1.87 17.09
CA ILE A 145 -8.22 -2.88 18.15
C ILE A 145 -9.36 -2.75 19.14
N ALA A 146 -10.21 -3.76 19.23
CA ALA A 146 -11.32 -3.77 20.19
C ALA A 146 -10.83 -3.98 21.63
N GLY A 147 -11.52 -3.36 22.58
CA GLY A 147 -11.33 -3.53 24.02
C GLY A 147 -10.90 -2.25 24.73
N ALA A 148 -10.92 -2.32 26.06
CA ALA A 148 -10.50 -1.24 26.94
C ALA A 148 -8.97 -1.10 27.00
N ASP A 149 -8.51 0.12 27.29
CA ASP A 149 -7.11 0.45 27.58
C ASP A 149 -6.10 0.04 26.50
N LYS A 150 -6.54 0.09 25.24
CA LYS A 150 -5.75 -0.26 24.06
C LYS A 150 -4.99 0.94 23.52
N ILE A 151 -3.87 0.65 22.85
CA ILE A 151 -3.04 1.60 22.12
C ILE A 151 -2.78 1.00 20.75
N LEU A 152 -3.01 1.77 19.69
CA LEU A 152 -2.72 1.37 18.32
C LEU A 152 -1.48 2.14 17.82
N SER A 153 -0.51 1.39 17.31
CA SER A 153 0.67 1.90 16.61
C SER A 153 0.89 1.12 15.33
N LEU A 154 1.05 1.83 14.24
CA LEU A 154 1.26 1.33 12.89
C LEU A 154 2.41 2.11 12.28
N CYS A 155 3.43 1.43 11.77
CA CYS A 155 4.60 2.09 11.17
C CYS A 155 4.51 2.20 9.65
N GLU A 156 3.69 1.38 9.00
CA GLU A 156 3.31 1.61 7.61
C GLU A 156 2.06 0.78 7.31
N VAL A 157 1.17 1.31 6.49
CA VAL A 157 -0.02 0.65 5.96
C VAL A 157 -0.04 0.88 4.47
N GLU A 158 0.28 -0.17 3.73
CA GLU A 158 0.29 -0.15 2.28
C GLU A 158 -0.97 -0.83 1.76
N VAL A 159 -1.60 -0.20 0.78
CA VAL A 159 -2.81 -0.73 0.14
C VAL A 159 -2.53 -0.83 -1.35
N TYR A 160 -2.56 -2.04 -1.87
CA TYR A 160 -2.36 -2.30 -3.29
C TYR A 160 -3.69 -2.65 -3.94
N GLY A 161 -4.01 -1.96 -5.03
CA GLY A 161 -5.28 -2.15 -5.71
C GLY A 161 -5.37 -1.38 -7.01
N SER A 162 -6.51 -1.52 -7.69
CA SER A 162 -6.80 -0.86 -8.95
C SER A 162 -8.13 -0.10 -8.89
N HIS A 163 -8.27 0.96 -9.68
CA HIS A 163 -9.52 1.73 -9.73
C HIS A 163 -10.66 0.86 -10.29
N GLN A 164 -11.86 1.06 -9.76
CA GLN A 164 -13.07 0.37 -10.25
C GLN A 164 -13.34 0.63 -11.75
N ASN A 165 -12.93 1.78 -12.27
CA ASN A 165 -13.00 2.12 -13.69
C ASN A 165 -11.83 1.51 -14.48
N GLY A 166 -11.72 0.19 -14.43
CA GLY A 166 -10.69 -0.58 -15.12
C GLY A 166 -10.44 -0.06 -16.55
N ILE A 167 -9.17 0.28 -16.82
CA ILE A 167 -8.60 0.39 -18.17
C ILE A 167 -9.21 1.49 -19.08
N ARG A 168 -8.89 2.75 -18.79
CA ARG A 168 -8.63 3.78 -19.83
C ARG A 168 -7.40 4.64 -19.54
N ARG A 169 -6.43 4.16 -18.76
CA ARG A 169 -5.12 4.80 -18.70
C ARG A 169 -4.23 4.10 -19.72
N ASN A 170 -3.88 4.82 -20.79
CA ASN A 170 -2.89 4.39 -21.77
C ASN A 170 -1.65 3.85 -21.02
N LEU A 171 -1.31 2.58 -21.25
CA LEU A 171 -0.06 1.95 -20.79
C LEU A 171 1.20 2.75 -21.20
N ALA A 172 1.06 3.68 -22.15
CA ALA A 172 2.12 4.58 -22.61
C ALA A 172 2.53 5.68 -21.61
N VAL A 173 1.78 5.95 -20.53
CA VAL A 173 2.01 7.13 -19.66
C VAL A 173 2.89 6.84 -18.44
N PHE A 174 3.07 5.57 -18.05
CA PHE A 174 3.77 5.21 -16.80
C PHE A 174 4.96 4.26 -16.99
N VAL A 175 5.58 4.23 -18.17
CA VAL A 175 7.00 3.84 -18.23
C VAL A 175 7.77 5.11 -17.86
N PRO A 176 8.47 5.18 -16.72
CA PRO A 176 9.39 6.29 -16.48
C PRO A 176 10.31 6.39 -17.70
N LEU A 177 10.48 7.59 -18.26
CA LEU A 177 11.42 7.82 -19.37
C LEU A 177 12.86 7.33 -19.05
N ARG A 178 13.17 7.06 -17.78
CA ARG A 178 14.42 6.41 -17.34
C ARG A 178 14.49 4.91 -17.66
N THR A 179 13.37 4.20 -17.73
CA THR A 179 13.36 2.75 -18.02
C THR A 179 13.44 2.47 -19.54
N LEU A 180 13.13 3.46 -20.38
CA LEU A 180 13.40 3.39 -21.83
C LEU A 180 14.89 3.44 -22.16
N PHE A 181 15.74 3.96 -21.26
CA PHE A 181 17.18 4.05 -21.51
C PHE A 181 17.95 2.75 -21.23
N GLN A 182 17.34 1.77 -20.56
CA GLN A 182 18.00 0.49 -20.27
C GLN A 182 17.64 -0.63 -21.26
N MET A 183 16.71 -0.37 -22.19
CA MET A 183 16.41 -1.29 -23.30
C MET A 183 17.15 -0.95 -24.61
N CYS A 184 17.96 0.11 -24.64
CA CYS A 184 18.77 0.47 -25.82
C CYS A 184 20.21 -0.04 -25.80
N ASP A 185 20.63 -0.82 -24.79
CA ASP A 185 22.00 -1.38 -24.75
C ASP A 185 22.07 -2.86 -25.18
N VAL A 186 21.19 -3.26 -26.11
CA VAL A 186 21.48 -4.42 -26.95
C VAL A 186 22.46 -3.93 -28.02
N ARG A 187 23.73 -4.28 -27.81
CA ARG A 187 24.87 -3.99 -28.67
C ARG A 187 24.50 -3.92 -30.16
N TYR A 188 24.78 -2.75 -30.72
CA TYR A 188 24.67 -2.32 -32.12
C TYR A 188 25.62 -3.10 -33.06
N SER A 189 25.55 -4.43 -33.09
CA SER A 189 26.36 -5.23 -34.03
C SER A 189 25.68 -6.46 -34.64
N GLU A 190 24.46 -6.85 -34.25
CA GLU A 190 23.86 -8.12 -34.74
C GLU A 190 22.46 -8.04 -35.38
N ILE A 191 22.01 -6.88 -35.88
CA ILE A 191 20.75 -6.83 -36.66
C ILE A 191 20.93 -5.99 -37.92
N LYS A 192 21.58 -6.56 -38.93
CA LYS A 192 21.22 -6.24 -40.32
C LYS A 192 20.02 -7.10 -40.68
N SER A 193 18.97 -6.45 -41.21
CA SER A 193 17.77 -7.01 -41.84
C SER A 193 16.54 -7.31 -40.96
N PHE A 194 15.92 -6.30 -40.31
CA PHE A 194 14.46 -6.33 -40.10
C PHE A 194 13.85 -4.91 -40.15
N ILE A 195 13.73 -4.41 -41.39
CA ILE A 195 12.60 -3.66 -41.97
C ILE A 195 11.96 -2.53 -41.09
N CYS A 196 12.48 -1.30 -41.23
CA CYS A 196 11.64 -0.09 -41.14
C CYS A 196 11.07 0.23 -42.54
N PRO A 197 9.77 0.51 -42.71
CA PRO A 197 9.23 0.92 -44.00
C PRO A 197 9.69 2.35 -44.33
N ARG A 198 10.37 2.54 -45.49
CA ARG A 198 10.62 3.87 -46.04
C ARG A 198 9.30 4.45 -46.55
N GLY A 199 8.90 5.59 -46.02
CA GLY A 199 7.87 6.43 -46.62
C GLY A 199 8.30 6.96 -47.98
N LYS A 200 7.37 6.98 -48.94
CA LYS A 200 7.52 7.70 -50.22
C LYS A 200 7.29 9.19 -49.99
N GLY A 201 8.06 10.02 -50.70
CA GLY A 201 7.78 11.46 -50.85
C GLY A 201 8.78 12.12 -51.79
N ASN A 202 8.32 12.32 -53.04
CA ASN A 202 8.79 13.14 -54.17
C ASN A 202 10.29 13.43 -54.36
#